data_AF-A0A9J6H1Q6-F1
#
_entry.id   AF-A0A9J6H1Q6-F1
#
_cell.length_a   1.000
_cell.length_b   1.000
_cell.length_c   1.000
_cell.angle_alpha   90.00
_cell.angle_beta   90.00
_cell.angle_gamma   90.00
#
_symmetry.space_group_name_H-M   'P 1'
#
loop_
_entity.id
_entity.type
_entity.pdbx_description
1 polymer ?
#
loop_
_entity_poly.entity_id
_entity_poly.type
_entity_poly.pdbx_seq_one_letter_code
_entity_poly.pdbx_strand_id
1 'polypeptide(L)'
;MIVNQRNPKALEAKRIKNTTTVVVLFDGMKVPNYVICGVSMLRCTLYKRQTDVCYACGGLGHRADVCPNPNKRVCRGCGLVSPPDDHQCSPKCALCGGPHPTADRTCKERFQVPYVVRRRRRRRRKRVKKSQQQLARRGPVKGFQRGKCSQAGAFRHAGWPPARPLQGPRSHQRALLLPGTNPGSTYLGGSSQAEASGAATRGNAVPLPEHREDPRVAKLIQENACLKAEIQQLRADLESFRKHYSSQAFHPNRACATVHFYPDDIAKTYTHFHQSEKVETERGKWSLVEGAVPKIFPTCSLSIPNPRQGRTEIAMPETRLLRRPRLRKESEDKR
;
A
#
# COMPACT_ATOMS: atom_id res chain seq x y z
N MET A 1 7.44 12.82 -10.08
CA MET A 1 8.50 12.19 -10.90
C MET A 1 8.75 10.76 -10.41
N ILE A 2 9.02 9.82 -11.31
CA ILE A 2 9.26 8.42 -10.96
C ILE A 2 10.73 8.24 -10.54
N VAL A 3 10.98 7.69 -9.35
CA VAL A 3 12.29 7.75 -8.66
C VAL A 3 13.38 6.85 -9.26
N ASN A 4 13.03 5.82 -10.03
CA ASN A 4 13.98 4.83 -10.57
C ASN A 4 13.65 4.49 -12.02
N GLN A 5 14.67 4.31 -12.87
CA GLN A 5 14.49 3.87 -14.27
C GLN A 5 13.80 2.50 -14.41
N ARG A 6 13.85 1.65 -13.37
CA ARG A 6 13.17 0.34 -13.34
C ARG A 6 11.68 0.41 -13.01
N ASN A 7 11.18 1.58 -12.64
CA ASN A 7 9.78 1.76 -12.34
C ASN A 7 8.97 1.91 -13.63
N PRO A 8 7.74 1.38 -13.67
CA PRO A 8 6.86 1.55 -14.81
C PRO A 8 6.55 3.02 -15.07
N LYS A 9 6.39 3.38 -16.36
CA LYS A 9 5.97 4.72 -16.79
C LYS A 9 4.55 4.99 -16.27
N ALA A 10 4.31 6.18 -15.72
CA ALA A 10 2.97 6.62 -15.37
C ALA A 10 2.24 7.08 -16.64
N LEU A 11 1.06 6.53 -16.89
CA LEU A 11 0.25 6.83 -18.07
C LEU A 11 -0.77 7.93 -17.80
N GLU A 12 -1.46 7.86 -16.65
CA GLU A 12 -2.50 8.80 -16.27
C GLU A 12 -2.51 8.96 -14.74
N ALA A 13 -2.89 10.14 -14.26
CA ALA A 13 -3.20 10.35 -12.85
C ALA A 13 -4.56 11.05 -12.74
N LYS A 14 -5.46 10.50 -11.91
CA LYS A 14 -6.80 11.04 -11.71
C LYS A 14 -7.14 11.11 -10.23
N ARG A 15 -7.59 12.30 -9.79
CA ARG A 15 -8.13 12.50 -8.44
C ARG A 15 -9.50 11.83 -8.30
N ILE A 16 -9.76 11.16 -7.17
CA ILE A 16 -11.07 10.54 -6.91
C ILE A 16 -11.97 11.55 -6.20
N LYS A 17 -13.04 12.00 -6.87
CA LYS A 17 -14.02 12.93 -6.30
C LYS A 17 -13.28 14.15 -5.68
N ASN A 18 -13.72 14.59 -4.49
CA ASN A 18 -13.11 15.70 -3.75
C ASN A 18 -12.09 15.22 -2.71
N THR A 19 -11.69 13.93 -2.72
CA THR A 19 -10.73 13.41 -1.73
C THR A 19 -9.30 13.76 -2.09
N THR A 20 -8.36 13.69 -1.15
CA THR A 20 -6.91 13.85 -1.42
C THR A 20 -6.28 12.63 -2.11
N THR A 21 -7.08 11.62 -2.46
CA THR A 21 -6.59 10.39 -3.08
C THR A 21 -6.48 10.53 -4.59
N VAL A 22 -5.30 10.19 -5.12
CA VAL A 22 -5.01 10.16 -6.56
C VAL A 22 -4.80 8.71 -7.01
N VAL A 23 -5.47 8.31 -8.07
CA VAL A 23 -5.23 7.03 -8.75
C VAL A 23 -4.26 7.29 -9.89
N VAL A 24 -3.11 6.62 -9.84
CA VAL A 24 -2.11 6.67 -10.90
C VAL A 24 -2.17 5.36 -11.67
N LEU A 25 -2.36 5.46 -12.98
CA LEU A 25 -2.27 4.36 -13.93
C LEU A 25 -0.80 4.22 -14.34
N PHE A 26 -0.24 3.04 -14.12
CA PHE A 26 1.12 2.70 -14.53
C PHE A 26 1.08 1.74 -15.71
N ASP A 27 2.06 1.88 -16.59
CA ASP A 27 2.30 0.95 -17.66
C ASP A 27 2.80 -0.41 -17.12
N GLY A 28 2.13 -1.49 -17.51
CA GLY A 28 2.46 -2.85 -17.08
C GLY A 28 1.83 -3.31 -15.75
N MET A 29 2.41 -4.37 -15.18
CA MET A 29 1.80 -5.17 -14.10
C MET A 29 2.45 -4.99 -12.73
N LYS A 30 3.45 -4.10 -12.65
CA LYS A 30 4.16 -3.74 -11.43
C LYS A 30 3.67 -2.36 -11.00
N VAL A 31 3.60 -2.14 -9.69
CA VAL A 31 3.29 -0.84 -9.10
C VAL A 31 4.47 -0.50 -8.20
N PRO A 32 5.06 0.71 -8.32
CA PRO A 32 6.12 1.16 -7.41
C PRO A 32 5.64 1.12 -5.95
N ASN A 33 6.56 0.97 -5.00
CA ASN A 33 6.20 1.10 -3.58
C ASN A 33 5.99 2.55 -3.17
N TYR A 34 6.71 3.48 -3.81
CA TYR A 34 6.68 4.91 -3.55
C TYR A 34 6.73 5.71 -4.85
N VAL A 35 6.12 6.88 -4.85
CA VAL A 35 6.21 7.89 -5.91
C VAL A 35 6.51 9.25 -5.29
N ILE A 36 7.24 10.09 -6.02
CA ILE A 36 7.49 11.47 -5.60
C ILE A 36 6.47 12.38 -6.31
N CYS A 37 5.69 13.11 -5.53
CA CYS A 37 4.75 14.13 -6.00
C CYS A 37 5.17 15.47 -5.37
N GLY A 38 5.64 16.42 -6.20
CA GLY A 38 6.33 17.61 -5.71
C GLY A 38 7.56 17.22 -4.88
N VAL A 39 7.59 17.66 -3.62
CA VAL A 39 8.66 17.34 -2.64
C VAL A 39 8.33 16.14 -1.74
N SER A 40 7.12 15.58 -1.84
CA SER A 40 6.66 14.53 -0.94
C SER A 40 6.80 13.15 -1.55
N MET A 41 7.35 12.21 -0.78
CA MET A 41 7.38 10.79 -1.12
C MET A 41 6.12 10.10 -0.60
N LEU A 42 5.26 9.65 -1.51
CA LEU A 42 3.98 9.04 -1.20
C LEU A 42 4.02 7.53 -1.43
N ARG A 43 3.52 6.76 -0.47
CA ARG A 43 3.41 5.31 -0.59
C ARG A 43 2.30 4.95 -1.59
N CYS A 44 2.66 4.18 -2.60
CA CYS A 44 1.71 3.62 -3.55
C CYS A 44 1.11 2.33 -3.01
N THR A 45 -0.21 2.21 -3.14
CA THR A 45 -0.95 0.99 -2.84
C THR A 45 -1.79 0.60 -4.03
N LEU A 46 -2.05 -0.70 -4.21
CA LEU A 46 -2.92 -1.15 -5.28
C LEU A 46 -4.32 -0.59 -5.06
N TYR A 47 -4.81 0.19 -6.02
CA TYR A 47 -6.15 0.71 -5.99
C TYR A 47 -7.16 -0.43 -5.92
N LYS A 48 -8.06 -0.37 -4.95
CA LYS A 48 -9.17 -1.31 -4.78
C LYS A 48 -10.45 -0.58 -5.09
N ARG A 49 -11.07 -0.92 -6.22
CA ARG A 49 -12.38 -0.38 -6.60
C ARG A 49 -13.43 -0.91 -5.64
N GLN A 50 -14.24 -0.03 -5.07
CA GLN A 50 -15.41 -0.44 -4.30
C GLN A 50 -16.46 -1.01 -5.26
N THR A 51 -17.12 -2.11 -4.88
CA THR A 51 -18.25 -2.63 -5.64
C THR A 51 -19.40 -1.63 -5.51
N ASP A 52 -19.84 -1.09 -6.65
CA ASP A 52 -20.96 -0.17 -6.70
C ASP A 52 -22.24 -0.92 -6.31
N VAL A 53 -23.01 -0.35 -5.40
CA VAL A 53 -24.32 -0.87 -4.96
C VAL A 53 -25.36 0.16 -5.34
N CYS A 54 -26.35 -0.24 -6.11
CA CYS A 54 -27.41 0.65 -6.55
C CYS A 54 -28.32 1.02 -5.39
N TYR A 55 -28.45 2.33 -5.15
CA TYR A 55 -29.27 2.85 -4.05
C TYR A 55 -30.78 2.75 -4.30
N ALA A 56 -31.20 2.52 -5.54
CA ALA A 56 -32.60 2.33 -5.93
C ALA A 56 -33.00 0.85 -5.84
N CYS A 57 -32.28 -0.02 -6.56
CA CYS A 57 -32.66 -1.44 -6.70
C CYS A 57 -31.79 -2.43 -5.91
N GLY A 58 -30.86 -1.97 -5.07
CA GLY A 58 -30.00 -2.84 -4.27
C GLY A 58 -29.01 -3.73 -5.06
N GLY A 59 -29.10 -3.72 -6.39
CA GLY A 59 -28.26 -4.53 -7.28
C GLY A 59 -26.80 -4.11 -7.24
N LEU A 60 -25.91 -5.08 -7.48
CA LEU A 60 -24.47 -4.85 -7.55
C LEU A 60 -24.05 -4.45 -8.97
N GLY A 61 -23.01 -3.62 -9.08
CA GLY A 61 -22.32 -3.33 -10.33
C GLY A 61 -22.80 -2.11 -11.11
N HIS A 62 -23.83 -1.40 -10.63
CA HIS A 62 -24.30 -0.17 -11.25
C HIS A 62 -24.70 0.87 -10.19
N ARG A 63 -24.83 2.13 -10.63
CA ARG A 63 -25.23 3.26 -9.78
C ARG A 63 -26.73 3.55 -9.97
N ALA A 64 -27.33 4.32 -9.05
CA ALA A 64 -28.76 4.62 -9.08
C ALA A 64 -29.20 5.43 -10.32
N ASP A 65 -28.33 6.32 -10.82
CA ASP A 65 -28.53 7.13 -12.01
C ASP A 65 -28.55 6.34 -13.33
N VAL A 66 -27.94 5.14 -13.34
CA VAL A 66 -27.89 4.23 -14.49
C VAL A 66 -28.57 2.90 -14.17
N CYS A 67 -29.58 2.93 -13.29
CA CYS A 67 -30.27 1.74 -12.85
C CYS A 67 -31.23 1.22 -13.93
N PRO A 68 -31.13 -0.05 -14.36
CA PRO A 68 -32.07 -0.61 -15.34
C PRO A 68 -33.47 -0.81 -14.75
N ASN A 69 -33.61 -0.88 -13.42
CA ASN A 69 -34.87 -1.18 -12.73
C ASN A 69 -35.10 -0.23 -11.54
N PRO A 70 -35.36 1.07 -11.75
CA PRO A 70 -35.50 2.04 -10.66
C PRO A 70 -36.73 1.78 -9.78
N ASN A 71 -37.77 1.14 -10.32
CA ASN A 71 -39.03 0.87 -9.61
C ASN A 71 -38.93 -0.30 -8.62
N LYS A 72 -37.96 -1.20 -8.80
CA LYS A 72 -37.77 -2.37 -7.93
C LYS A 72 -37.03 -1.97 -6.66
N ARG A 73 -37.70 -1.29 -5.74
CA ARG A 73 -37.11 -0.89 -4.45
C ARG A 73 -36.81 -2.13 -3.60
N VAL A 74 -35.70 -2.08 -2.87
CA VAL A 74 -35.24 -3.19 -2.03
C VAL A 74 -34.77 -2.62 -0.70
N CYS A 75 -35.06 -3.32 0.40
CA CYS A 75 -34.54 -2.94 1.70
C CYS A 75 -33.00 -3.02 1.69
N ARG A 76 -32.31 -1.95 2.12
CA ARG A 76 -30.84 -1.91 2.18
C ARG A 76 -30.25 -2.77 3.31
N GLY A 77 -31.05 -3.03 4.33
CA GLY A 77 -30.67 -3.88 5.45
C GLY A 77 -30.78 -5.35 5.06
N CYS A 78 -31.99 -5.84 4.79
CA CYS A 78 -32.26 -7.26 4.59
C CYS A 78 -32.26 -7.75 3.13
N GLY A 79 -32.32 -6.84 2.15
CA GLY A 79 -32.41 -7.20 0.74
C GLY A 79 -33.79 -7.68 0.29
N LEU A 80 -34.84 -7.49 1.10
CA LEU A 80 -36.22 -7.82 0.73
C LEU A 80 -36.74 -6.87 -0.36
N VAL A 81 -37.33 -7.42 -1.42
CA VAL A 81 -37.91 -6.67 -2.55
C VAL A 81 -39.25 -6.08 -2.13
N SER A 82 -39.44 -4.79 -2.39
CA SER A 82 -40.66 -4.03 -2.05
C SER A 82 -41.15 -4.30 -0.62
N PRO A 83 -40.32 -4.04 0.39
CA PRO A 83 -40.70 -4.30 1.77
C PRO A 83 -41.84 -3.35 2.20
N PRO A 84 -42.76 -3.78 3.08
CA PRO A 84 -43.67 -2.84 3.72
C PRO A 84 -42.88 -1.86 4.60
N ASP A 85 -43.44 -0.67 4.80
CA ASP A 85 -42.76 0.44 5.52
C ASP A 85 -42.29 0.03 6.92
N ASP A 86 -43.03 -0.88 7.58
CA ASP A 86 -42.79 -1.32 8.96
C ASP A 86 -42.37 -2.81 9.06
N HIS A 87 -41.47 -3.25 8.17
CA HIS A 87 -40.94 -4.61 8.22
C HIS A 87 -39.79 -4.75 9.23
N GLN A 88 -39.79 -5.84 10.00
CA GLN A 88 -38.67 -6.18 10.88
C GLN A 88 -37.46 -6.61 10.06
N CYS A 89 -36.49 -5.71 9.92
CA CYS A 89 -35.35 -5.89 9.05
C CYS A 89 -34.23 -6.73 9.71
N SER A 90 -33.96 -7.93 9.19
CA SER A 90 -32.76 -8.72 9.54
C SER A 90 -31.61 -8.42 8.56
N PRO A 91 -30.53 -7.73 8.97
CA PRO A 91 -29.52 -7.25 8.04
C PRO A 91 -28.71 -8.40 7.44
N LYS A 92 -28.64 -8.45 6.11
CA LYS A 92 -27.86 -9.45 5.37
C LYS A 92 -27.13 -8.79 4.20
N CYS A 93 -25.81 -8.94 4.18
CA CYS A 93 -24.98 -8.35 3.15
C CYS A 93 -25.03 -9.17 1.86
N ALA A 94 -25.44 -8.56 0.75
CA ALA A 94 -25.46 -9.23 -0.55
C ALA A 94 -24.07 -9.60 -1.10
N LEU A 95 -23.00 -8.98 -0.57
CA LEU A 95 -21.63 -9.21 -1.02
C LEU A 95 -20.96 -10.40 -0.33
N CYS A 96 -21.09 -10.50 0.99
CA CYS A 96 -20.41 -11.53 1.78
C CYS A 96 -21.35 -12.45 2.57
N GLY A 97 -22.66 -12.19 2.58
CA GLY A 97 -23.66 -12.94 3.36
C GLY A 97 -23.64 -12.68 4.87
N GLY A 98 -22.87 -11.71 5.37
CA GLY A 98 -22.72 -11.43 6.81
C GLY A 98 -23.87 -10.61 7.42
N PRO A 99 -23.96 -10.54 8.76
CA PRO A 99 -25.03 -9.84 9.50
C PRO A 99 -24.80 -8.33 9.57
N HIS A 100 -24.72 -7.68 8.42
CA HIS A 100 -24.58 -6.23 8.27
C HIS A 100 -25.25 -5.77 6.97
N PRO A 101 -25.70 -4.51 6.87
CA PRO A 101 -26.32 -4.00 5.65
C PRO A 101 -25.35 -4.02 4.47
N THR A 102 -25.88 -4.16 3.26
CA THR A 102 -25.06 -4.16 2.05
C THR A 102 -24.36 -2.80 1.88
N ALA A 103 -23.06 -2.82 1.55
CA ALA A 103 -22.16 -1.66 1.48
C ALA A 103 -21.68 -1.09 2.83
N ASP A 104 -21.89 -1.78 3.95
CA ASP A 104 -21.29 -1.38 5.22
C ASP A 104 -19.75 -1.33 5.14
N ARG A 105 -19.14 -0.39 5.87
CA ARG A 105 -17.69 -0.19 5.91
C ARG A 105 -16.96 -1.38 6.53
N THR A 106 -17.65 -2.14 7.37
CA THR A 106 -17.16 -3.36 8.01
C THR A 106 -17.01 -4.54 7.03
N CYS A 107 -17.72 -4.49 5.89
CA CYS A 107 -17.67 -5.54 4.88
C CYS A 107 -16.31 -5.59 4.18
N LYS A 108 -15.57 -6.69 4.34
CA LYS A 108 -14.26 -6.90 3.68
C LYS A 108 -14.39 -7.09 2.16
N GLU A 109 -15.51 -7.67 1.72
CA GLU A 109 -15.82 -7.95 0.31
C GLU A 109 -16.42 -6.74 -0.44
N ARG A 110 -16.57 -5.59 0.22
CA ARG A 110 -16.96 -4.33 -0.45
C ARG A 110 -15.96 -3.87 -1.50
N PHE A 111 -14.73 -4.33 -1.41
CA PHE A 111 -13.67 -3.97 -2.34
C PHE A 111 -13.39 -5.10 -3.31
N GLN A 112 -13.44 -4.80 -4.61
CA GLN A 112 -13.06 -5.74 -5.64
C GLN A 112 -11.57 -6.07 -5.53
N VAL A 113 -11.25 -7.37 -5.65
CA VAL A 113 -9.86 -7.83 -5.71
C VAL A 113 -9.24 -7.35 -7.03
N PRO A 114 -8.16 -6.54 -6.99
CA PRO A 114 -7.57 -6.00 -8.22
C PRO A 114 -7.15 -7.09 -9.20
N TYR A 115 -7.26 -6.81 -10.50
CA TYR A 115 -6.93 -7.76 -11.56
C TYR A 115 -5.53 -8.36 -11.41
N VAL A 116 -4.55 -7.54 -11.07
CA VAL A 116 -3.16 -7.98 -10.83
C VAL A 116 -3.09 -9.07 -9.76
N VAL A 117 -3.86 -8.93 -8.68
CA VAL A 117 -3.94 -9.89 -7.58
C VAL A 117 -4.67 -11.16 -8.05
N ARG A 118 -5.81 -11.04 -8.74
CA ARG A 118 -6.55 -12.18 -9.32
C ARG A 118 -5.67 -12.99 -10.28
N ARG A 119 -4.93 -12.32 -11.18
CA ARG A 119 -4.01 -12.95 -12.15
C ARG A 119 -2.86 -13.67 -11.44
N ARG A 120 -2.25 -13.05 -10.41
CA ARG A 120 -1.20 -13.68 -9.59
C ARG A 120 -1.72 -14.93 -8.87
N ARG A 121 -2.91 -14.88 -8.27
CA ARG A 121 -3.56 -16.05 -7.64
C ARG A 121 -3.81 -17.17 -8.65
N ARG A 122 -4.33 -16.86 -9.84
CA ARG A 122 -4.55 -17.85 -10.92
C ARG A 122 -3.22 -18.51 -11.35
N ARG A 123 -2.16 -17.73 -11.54
CA ARG A 123 -0.82 -18.25 -11.88
C ARG A 123 -0.26 -19.19 -10.80
N ARG A 124 -0.39 -18.83 -9.51
CA ARG A 124 0.02 -19.69 -8.40
C ARG A 124 -0.74 -21.02 -8.40
N ARG A 125 -2.07 -21.00 -8.55
CA ARG A 125 -2.89 -22.21 -8.64
C ARG A 125 -2.47 -23.12 -9.81
N LYS A 126 -2.16 -22.55 -10.98
CA LYS A 126 -1.66 -23.33 -12.13
C LYS A 126 -0.33 -24.02 -11.83
N ARG A 127 0.61 -23.34 -11.15
CA ARG A 127 1.91 -23.93 -10.76
C ARG A 127 1.73 -25.10 -9.79
N VAL A 128 0.88 -24.94 -8.77
CA VAL A 128 0.58 -25.99 -7.79
C VAL A 128 -0.08 -27.20 -8.47
N LYS A 129 -1.03 -26.99 -9.39
CA LYS A 129 -1.63 -28.08 -10.16
C LYS A 129 -0.59 -28.83 -11.00
N LYS A 130 0.32 -28.10 -11.67
CA LYS A 130 1.39 -28.70 -12.48
C LYS A 130 2.36 -29.51 -11.61
N SER A 131 2.75 -29.01 -10.44
CA SER A 131 3.63 -29.75 -9.53
C SER A 131 2.94 -30.99 -8.95
N GLN A 132 1.66 -30.91 -8.60
CA GLN A 132 0.88 -32.08 -8.17
C GLN A 132 0.74 -33.13 -9.28
N GLN A 133 0.48 -32.70 -10.52
CA GLN A 133 0.47 -33.61 -11.67
C GLN A 133 1.85 -34.25 -11.93
N GLN A 134 2.94 -33.50 -11.79
CA GLN A 134 4.29 -34.06 -11.92
C GLN A 134 4.60 -35.10 -10.83
N LEU A 135 4.18 -34.86 -9.59
CA LEU A 135 4.31 -35.82 -8.49
C LEU A 135 3.46 -37.07 -8.74
N ALA A 136 2.23 -36.91 -9.22
CA ALA A 136 1.37 -38.04 -9.58
C ALA A 136 1.95 -38.88 -10.73
N ARG A 137 2.59 -38.25 -11.73
CA ARG A 137 3.25 -38.94 -12.84
C ARG A 137 4.53 -39.68 -12.44
N ARG A 138 5.17 -39.31 -11.33
CA ARG A 138 6.34 -40.03 -10.82
C ARG A 138 6.00 -41.40 -10.22
N GLY A 139 4.70 -41.75 -10.18
CA GLY A 139 4.20 -42.97 -9.58
C GLY A 139 4.42 -42.97 -8.07
N PRO A 140 3.75 -43.87 -7.33
CA PRO A 140 4.26 -44.26 -6.03
C PRO A 140 5.69 -44.75 -6.27
N VAL A 141 6.67 -44.10 -5.65
CA VAL A 141 8.06 -44.57 -5.68
C VAL A 141 7.99 -46.01 -5.16
N LYS A 142 8.07 -47.00 -6.06
CA LYS A 142 8.12 -48.42 -5.69
C LYS A 142 9.21 -48.51 -4.65
N GLY A 143 8.81 -48.95 -3.46
CA GLY A 143 9.58 -48.77 -2.25
C GLY A 143 11.06 -48.97 -2.54
N PHE A 144 11.86 -47.95 -2.25
CA PHE A 144 13.13 -48.23 -1.62
C PHE A 144 12.74 -49.11 -0.44
N GLN A 145 12.84 -50.43 -0.65
CA GLN A 145 12.85 -51.38 0.42
C GLN A 145 13.97 -50.84 1.29
N ARG A 146 13.58 -50.16 2.38
CA ARG A 146 14.51 -49.87 3.47
C ARG A 146 15.02 -51.25 3.80
N GLY A 147 16.24 -51.52 3.32
CA GLY A 147 16.96 -52.71 3.68
C GLY A 147 16.79 -52.83 5.17
N LYS A 148 16.30 -53.99 5.60
CA LYS A 148 16.34 -54.39 6.99
C LYS A 148 17.81 -54.40 7.37
N CYS A 149 18.40 -53.23 7.66
CA CYS A 149 19.61 -53.14 8.44
C CYS A 149 19.17 -53.51 9.85
N SER A 150 19.30 -54.81 10.09
CA SER A 150 19.44 -55.46 11.38
C SER A 150 19.77 -54.50 12.51
N GLN A 151 18.87 -54.53 13.49
CA GLN A 151 19.19 -54.51 14.92
C GLN A 151 20.69 -54.67 15.21
N ALA A 152 21.35 -53.59 15.61
CA ALA A 152 22.45 -53.61 16.58
C ALA A 152 22.80 -52.16 16.92
N GLY A 153 22.48 -51.72 18.13
CA GLY A 153 22.87 -50.40 18.61
C GLY A 153 21.83 -49.77 19.50
N ALA A 154 21.71 -50.29 20.71
CA ALA A 154 21.06 -49.63 21.83
C ALA A 154 21.70 -48.26 22.07
N PHE A 155 21.12 -47.19 21.53
CA PHE A 155 21.35 -45.84 22.03
C PHE A 155 20.21 -45.46 22.95
N ARG A 156 20.59 -45.37 24.22
CA ARG A 156 19.76 -45.01 25.36
C ARG A 156 19.02 -43.70 25.10
N HIS A 157 17.78 -43.69 25.53
CA HIS A 157 16.92 -42.54 25.68
C HIS A 157 17.65 -41.36 26.36
N ALA A 158 17.90 -40.30 25.61
CA ALA A 158 18.01 -38.96 26.18
C ALA A 158 16.72 -38.21 25.81
N GLY A 159 15.98 -37.84 26.86
CA GLY A 159 14.62 -37.33 26.78
C GLY A 159 14.47 -36.12 25.85
N TRP A 160 13.51 -36.23 24.96
CA TRP A 160 12.88 -35.05 24.38
C TRP A 160 12.10 -34.36 25.51
N PRO A 161 12.28 -33.05 25.73
CA PRO A 161 11.55 -32.35 26.78
C PRO A 161 10.04 -32.38 26.47
N PRO A 162 9.18 -32.52 27.49
CA PRO A 162 7.74 -32.51 27.29
C PRO A 162 7.29 -31.15 26.75
N ALA A 163 6.30 -31.22 25.86
CA ALA A 163 5.62 -30.06 25.31
C ALA A 163 5.15 -29.12 26.44
N ARG A 164 5.61 -27.87 26.41
CA ARG A 164 5.14 -26.82 27.32
C ARG A 164 3.62 -26.60 27.10
N PRO A 165 2.83 -26.45 28.17
CA PRO A 165 1.44 -26.05 28.05
C PRO A 165 1.34 -24.62 27.51
N LEU A 166 0.46 -24.44 26.53
CA LEU A 166 0.01 -23.13 26.05
C LEU A 166 -0.72 -22.41 27.19
N GLN A 167 -0.01 -21.57 27.94
CA GLN A 167 -0.61 -20.52 28.76
C GLN A 167 -0.84 -19.27 27.89
N GLY A 168 -1.99 -18.64 28.10
CA GLY A 168 -2.62 -17.66 27.23
C GLY A 168 -1.96 -16.28 27.12
N PRO A 169 -2.66 -15.30 26.52
CA PRO A 169 -2.06 -14.09 25.98
C PRO A 169 -1.82 -13.05 27.07
N ARG A 170 -0.57 -12.78 27.41
CA ARG A 170 -0.19 -11.58 28.18
C ARG A 170 0.23 -10.44 27.24
N SER A 171 -0.55 -9.38 27.33
CA SER A 171 -0.29 -7.97 27.01
C SER A 171 1.17 -7.60 26.70
N HIS A 172 1.43 -7.19 25.46
CA HIS A 172 2.62 -6.43 25.10
C HIS A 172 2.43 -4.95 25.45
N GLN A 173 2.95 -4.50 26.59
CA GLN A 173 3.54 -3.17 26.68
C GLN A 173 4.96 -3.29 26.12
N ARG A 174 5.18 -2.70 24.95
CA ARG A 174 6.48 -2.69 24.27
C ARG A 174 7.16 -1.36 24.57
N ALA A 175 8.02 -1.37 25.58
CA ALA A 175 8.98 -0.30 25.83
C ALA A 175 9.92 -0.14 24.62
N LEU A 176 10.14 1.11 24.23
CA LEU A 176 11.10 1.53 23.22
C LEU A 176 12.49 1.56 23.85
N LEU A 177 13.35 0.60 23.50
CA LEU A 177 14.79 0.73 23.67
C LEU A 177 15.44 0.69 22.28
N LEU A 178 16.20 1.74 22.02
CA LEU A 178 17.05 1.98 20.86
C LEU A 178 18.16 0.92 20.78
N PRO A 179 18.58 0.47 19.58
CA PRO A 179 19.88 -0.15 19.42
C PRO A 179 20.89 0.90 18.94
N GLY A 180 21.84 1.22 19.80
CA GLY A 180 23.07 1.92 19.47
C GLY A 180 24.11 0.99 18.84
N THR A 181 24.87 1.56 17.91
CA THR A 181 26.29 1.32 17.63
C THR A 181 26.79 -0.13 17.46
N ASN A 182 27.03 -0.50 16.20
CA ASN A 182 27.95 -1.58 15.82
C ASN A 182 29.41 -1.18 16.13
N PRO A 183 30.20 -2.03 16.82
CA PRO A 183 31.65 -2.05 16.67
C PRO A 183 32.08 -3.14 15.68
N GLY A 184 33.30 -2.99 15.18
CA GLY A 184 33.85 -3.65 14.01
C GLY A 184 33.75 -5.18 13.98
N SER A 185 33.34 -5.69 12.82
CA SER A 185 33.52 -7.08 12.43
C SER A 185 34.95 -7.25 11.92
N THR A 186 35.85 -7.59 12.83
CA THR A 186 37.17 -8.13 12.52
C THR A 186 36.94 -9.61 12.18
N TYR A 187 37.26 -10.00 10.94
CA TYR A 187 37.33 -11.40 10.54
C TYR A 187 38.47 -12.08 11.30
N LEU A 188 38.15 -12.74 12.43
CA LEU A 188 39.00 -13.75 13.03
C LEU A 188 38.69 -15.08 12.35
N GLY A 189 39.60 -15.51 11.47
CA GLY A 189 39.63 -16.87 10.96
C GLY A 189 39.87 -17.83 12.11
N GLY A 190 38.95 -18.77 12.29
CA GLY A 190 39.10 -19.88 13.22
C GLY A 190 40.18 -20.83 12.73
N SER A 191 41.36 -20.74 13.33
CA SER A 191 42.36 -21.80 13.33
C SER A 191 41.97 -22.84 14.39
N SER A 192 41.46 -23.96 13.93
CA SER A 192 41.29 -25.17 14.74
C SER A 192 42.67 -25.65 15.19
N GLN A 193 42.91 -25.58 16.50
CA GLN A 193 43.98 -26.31 17.18
C GLN A 193 43.71 -27.81 17.04
N ALA A 194 44.53 -28.50 16.25
CA ALA A 194 44.79 -29.92 16.40
C ALA A 194 46.23 -30.02 16.88
N GLU A 195 46.39 -30.33 18.16
CA GLU A 195 47.66 -30.70 18.77
C GLU A 195 48.11 -32.03 18.14
N ALA A 196 49.11 -31.94 17.26
CA ALA A 196 49.89 -33.09 16.82
C ALA A 196 51.35 -32.78 17.16
N SER A 197 51.78 -33.33 18.28
CA SER A 197 53.16 -33.46 18.71
C SER A 197 53.92 -34.33 17.69
N GLY A 198 54.51 -33.68 16.69
CA GLY A 198 55.39 -34.29 15.70
C GLY A 198 56.73 -33.56 15.67
N ALA A 199 57.74 -34.14 16.31
CA ALA A 199 59.13 -33.76 16.14
C ALA A 199 59.53 -33.99 14.67
N ALA A 200 59.80 -32.92 13.92
CA ALA A 200 60.36 -33.02 12.57
C ALA A 200 61.31 -31.84 12.30
N THR A 201 62.60 -32.19 12.29
CA THR A 201 63.62 -31.73 11.35
C THR A 201 63.73 -30.22 11.08
N ARG A 202 64.76 -29.61 11.67
CA ARG A 202 65.35 -28.33 11.25
C ARG A 202 65.85 -28.44 9.80
N GLY A 203 64.95 -28.20 8.84
CA GLY A 203 65.30 -27.96 7.45
C GLY A 203 65.66 -26.49 7.25
N ASN A 204 66.83 -26.23 6.69
CA ASN A 204 67.30 -24.90 6.30
C ASN A 204 66.22 -24.17 5.48
N ALA A 205 65.68 -23.09 6.03
CA ALA A 205 64.74 -22.22 5.33
C ALA A 205 65.46 -21.56 4.15
N VAL A 206 65.14 -22.01 2.95
CA VAL A 206 65.55 -21.35 1.71
C VAL A 206 64.96 -19.94 1.72
N PRO A 207 65.76 -18.88 1.57
CA PRO A 207 65.26 -17.51 1.49
C PRO A 207 64.26 -17.43 0.33
N LEU A 208 63.00 -17.12 0.65
CA LEU A 208 61.98 -16.90 -0.37
C LEU A 208 62.44 -15.73 -1.26
N PRO A 209 62.36 -15.87 -2.60
CA PRO A 209 62.80 -14.85 -3.52
C PRO A 209 62.04 -13.54 -3.26
N GLU A 210 62.77 -12.44 -3.14
CA GLU A 210 62.22 -11.10 -2.99
C GLU A 210 61.22 -10.84 -4.13
N HIS A 211 59.95 -10.84 -3.76
CA HIS A 211 58.86 -10.68 -4.70
C HIS A 211 58.87 -9.23 -5.15
N ARG A 212 59.47 -8.97 -6.32
CA ARG A 212 59.47 -7.65 -6.96
C ARG A 212 58.03 -7.22 -7.17
N GLU A 213 57.56 -6.26 -6.38
CA GLU A 213 56.18 -5.77 -6.51
C GLU A 213 56.00 -5.11 -7.87
N ASP A 214 55.00 -5.59 -8.62
CA ASP A 214 54.67 -5.05 -9.94
C ASP A 214 54.25 -3.57 -9.78
N PRO A 215 54.87 -2.61 -10.49
CA PRO A 215 54.52 -1.19 -10.39
C PRO A 215 53.03 -0.91 -10.67
N ARG A 216 52.34 -1.81 -11.37
CA ARG A 216 50.90 -1.74 -11.59
C ARG A 216 50.10 -1.90 -10.30
N VAL A 217 50.58 -2.72 -9.36
CA VAL A 217 49.93 -2.92 -8.06
C VAL A 217 50.02 -1.65 -7.22
N ALA A 218 51.19 -1.00 -7.19
CA ALA A 218 51.37 0.28 -6.51
C ALA A 218 50.41 1.36 -7.03
N LYS A 219 50.25 1.47 -8.36
CA LYS A 219 49.31 2.40 -8.98
C LYS A 219 47.85 2.12 -8.58
N LEU A 220 47.43 0.84 -8.60
CA LEU A 220 46.08 0.45 -8.19
C LEU A 220 45.81 0.70 -6.70
N ILE A 221 46.81 0.56 -5.83
CA ILE A 221 46.69 0.90 -4.41
C ILE A 221 46.45 2.40 -4.25
N GLN A 222 47.17 3.24 -4.99
CA GLN A 222 47.01 4.69 -4.98
C GLN A 222 45.62 5.13 -5.51
N GLU A 223 45.17 4.58 -6.63
CA GLU A 223 43.84 4.86 -7.18
C GLU A 223 42.72 4.44 -6.22
N ASN A 224 42.83 3.27 -5.60
CA ASN A 224 41.87 2.83 -4.57
C ASN A 224 41.87 3.74 -3.34
N ALA A 225 43.02 4.26 -2.92
CA ALA A 225 43.10 5.21 -1.82
C ALA A 225 42.39 6.53 -2.18
N CYS A 226 42.58 7.03 -3.40
CA CYS A 226 41.91 8.24 -3.90
C CYS A 226 40.37 8.08 -3.96
N LEU A 227 39.87 6.99 -4.55
CA LEU A 227 38.43 6.72 -4.64
C LEU A 227 37.79 6.54 -3.25
N LYS A 228 38.50 5.94 -2.29
CA LYS A 228 38.01 5.82 -0.91
C LYS A 228 37.85 7.18 -0.24
N ALA A 229 38.76 8.12 -0.49
CA ALA A 229 38.65 9.49 0.03
C ALA A 229 37.45 10.24 -0.60
N GLU A 230 37.23 10.12 -1.91
CA GLU A 230 36.08 10.73 -2.59
C GLU A 230 34.73 10.21 -2.06
N ILE A 231 34.62 8.88 -1.87
CA ILE A 231 33.41 8.27 -1.28
C ILE A 231 33.16 8.79 0.15
N GLN A 232 34.21 9.01 0.94
CA GLN A 232 34.07 9.57 2.29
C GLN A 232 33.59 11.02 2.23
N GLN A 233 34.10 11.83 1.30
CA GLN A 233 33.65 13.21 1.11
C GLN A 233 32.17 13.27 0.71
N LEU A 234 31.73 12.48 -0.28
CA LEU A 234 30.33 12.44 -0.69
C LEU A 234 29.38 12.01 0.43
N ARG A 235 29.83 11.11 1.32
CA ARG A 235 29.06 10.72 2.51
C ARG A 235 28.93 11.87 3.50
N ALA A 236 30.01 12.60 3.76
CA ALA A 236 30.01 13.78 4.62
C ALA A 236 29.08 14.88 4.06
N ASP A 237 29.12 15.11 2.74
CA ASP A 237 28.26 16.08 2.07
C ASP A 237 26.78 15.69 2.19
N LEU A 238 26.42 14.43 1.92
CA LEU A 238 25.05 13.93 2.09
C LEU A 238 24.57 14.04 3.54
N GLU A 239 25.45 13.84 4.52
CA GLU A 239 25.11 14.01 5.92
C GLU A 239 24.93 15.48 6.31
N SER A 240 25.72 16.38 5.73
CA SER A 240 25.55 17.83 5.87
C SER A 240 24.19 18.28 5.29
N PHE A 241 23.82 17.79 4.10
CA PHE A 241 22.51 18.06 3.50
C PHE A 241 21.40 17.52 4.39
N ARG A 242 21.53 16.29 4.87
CA ARG A 242 20.53 15.70 5.77
C ARG A 242 20.34 16.52 7.06
N LYS A 243 21.44 17.02 7.66
CA LYS A 243 21.37 17.89 8.84
C LYS A 243 20.69 19.22 8.52
N HIS A 244 21.05 19.85 7.40
CA HIS A 244 20.43 21.10 6.94
C HIS A 244 18.92 20.94 6.68
N TYR A 245 18.49 19.84 6.04
CA TYR A 245 17.06 19.55 5.84
C TYR A 245 16.34 19.13 7.12
N SER A 246 17.04 18.48 8.06
CA SER A 246 16.47 18.10 9.36
C SER A 246 16.31 19.29 10.30
N SER A 247 17.21 20.28 10.26
CA SER A 247 17.04 21.53 11.02
C SER A 247 15.98 22.43 10.39
N GLN A 248 15.78 22.34 9.08
CA GLN A 248 14.64 22.94 8.38
C GLN A 248 13.35 22.10 8.45
N ALA A 249 13.34 20.96 9.16
CA ALA A 249 12.17 20.11 9.26
C ALA A 249 11.07 20.81 10.07
N PHE A 250 10.25 21.56 9.32
CA PHE A 250 8.81 21.66 9.41
C PHE A 250 8.22 20.94 10.62
N HIS A 251 7.76 21.74 11.58
CA HIS A 251 6.82 21.29 12.60
C HIS A 251 5.73 20.43 11.94
N PRO A 252 5.43 19.22 12.46
CA PRO A 252 4.43 18.31 11.90
C PRO A 252 2.99 18.88 11.89
N ASN A 253 2.78 20.09 12.40
CA ASN A 253 1.52 20.85 12.35
C ASN A 253 1.48 21.95 11.28
N ARG A 254 2.54 22.17 10.47
CA ARG A 254 2.43 23.09 9.34
C ARG A 254 1.82 22.36 8.14
N ALA A 255 0.58 22.76 7.85
CA ALA A 255 -0.25 22.31 6.74
C ALA A 255 0.58 21.96 5.49
N CYS A 256 0.29 20.80 4.91
CA CYS A 256 0.79 20.38 3.61
C CYS A 256 0.83 21.59 2.67
N ALA A 257 2.03 21.96 2.20
CA ALA A 257 2.17 22.93 1.13
C ALA A 257 1.33 22.42 -0.05
N THR A 258 0.14 22.98 -0.18
CA THR A 258 -0.79 22.58 -1.21
C THR A 258 -0.24 23.21 -2.48
N VAL A 259 0.14 22.39 -3.45
CA VAL A 259 0.61 22.90 -4.74
C VAL A 259 -0.61 23.55 -5.40
N HIS A 260 -0.55 24.86 -5.55
CA HIS A 260 -1.58 25.65 -6.22
C HIS A 260 -1.10 26.02 -7.61
N PHE A 261 -2.03 25.99 -8.56
CA PHE A 261 -1.87 26.55 -9.90
C PHE A 261 -2.84 27.72 -10.00
N TYR A 262 -2.46 28.81 -10.66
CA TYR A 262 -3.40 29.89 -10.92
C TYR A 262 -4.52 29.40 -11.84
N PRO A 263 -5.70 30.01 -11.79
CA PRO A 263 -6.76 29.70 -12.76
C PRO A 263 -6.28 29.77 -14.22
N ASP A 264 -5.33 30.67 -14.50
CA ASP A 264 -4.75 30.88 -15.84
C ASP A 264 -3.77 29.77 -16.25
N ASP A 265 -3.17 29.07 -15.28
CA ASP A 265 -2.30 27.91 -15.54
C ASP A 265 -3.11 26.64 -15.89
N ILE A 266 -4.44 26.71 -15.75
CA ILE A 266 -5.37 25.61 -15.95
C ILE A 266 -6.20 25.89 -17.21
N ALA A 267 -5.78 25.30 -18.33
CA ALA A 267 -6.57 25.31 -19.56
C ALA A 267 -7.89 24.56 -19.34
N LYS A 268 -9.00 25.29 -19.43
CA LYS A 268 -10.38 24.76 -19.42
C LYS A 268 -10.86 24.33 -20.81
N THR A 269 -10.16 24.75 -21.85
CA THR A 269 -10.44 24.47 -23.25
C THR A 269 -9.29 23.63 -23.83
N TYR A 270 -9.63 22.60 -24.59
CA TYR A 270 -8.66 21.81 -25.35
C TYR A 270 -8.79 22.18 -26.82
N THR A 271 -7.70 22.69 -27.39
CA THR A 271 -7.56 22.96 -28.82
C THR A 271 -7.07 21.69 -29.51
N HIS A 272 -7.82 21.20 -30.49
CA HIS A 272 -7.34 20.17 -31.41
C HIS A 272 -7.62 20.57 -32.84
N PHE A 273 -6.81 20.05 -33.75
CA PHE A 273 -7.01 20.24 -35.18
C PHE A 273 -7.86 19.09 -35.72
N HIS A 274 -9.02 19.43 -36.28
CA HIS A 274 -9.83 18.49 -37.06
C HIS A 274 -9.87 19.04 -38.48
N GLN A 275 -9.34 18.28 -39.45
CA GLN A 275 -9.26 18.70 -40.86
C GLN A 275 -8.59 20.06 -41.07
N SER A 276 -7.46 20.31 -40.38
CA SER A 276 -6.70 21.57 -40.43
C SER A 276 -7.40 22.78 -39.83
N GLU A 277 -8.63 22.63 -39.33
CA GLU A 277 -9.35 23.68 -38.60
C GLU A 277 -9.14 23.50 -37.09
N LYS A 278 -8.81 24.61 -36.40
CA LYS A 278 -8.57 24.62 -34.96
C LYS A 278 -9.93 24.63 -34.24
N VAL A 279 -10.30 23.50 -33.63
CA VAL A 279 -11.53 23.35 -32.86
C VAL A 279 -11.22 23.45 -31.37
N GLU A 280 -11.84 24.43 -30.71
CA GLU A 280 -11.82 24.58 -29.25
C GLU A 280 -13.05 23.89 -28.65
N THR A 281 -12.82 22.95 -27.74
CA THR A 281 -13.90 22.26 -27.03
C THR A 281 -13.76 22.50 -25.53
N GLU A 282 -14.84 22.94 -24.90
CA GLU A 282 -14.92 23.06 -23.44
C GLU A 282 -14.87 21.66 -22.81
N ARG A 283 -13.86 21.41 -21.98
CA ARG A 283 -13.77 20.14 -21.25
C ARG A 283 -14.23 20.34 -19.81
N GLY A 284 -15.07 19.42 -19.33
CA GLY A 284 -15.24 19.18 -17.90
C GLY A 284 -14.00 18.58 -17.20
N LYS A 285 -12.84 18.50 -17.89
CA LYS A 285 -11.58 17.94 -17.38
C LYS A 285 -10.46 18.97 -17.53
N TRP A 286 -9.75 19.19 -16.43
CA TRP A 286 -8.77 20.26 -16.22
C TRP A 286 -7.40 19.78 -16.73
N SER A 287 -6.73 20.55 -17.59
CA SER A 287 -5.36 20.30 -18.06
C SER A 287 -4.46 21.50 -17.77
N LEU A 288 -3.18 21.26 -17.46
CA LEU A 288 -2.21 22.34 -17.25
C LEU A 288 -1.72 22.88 -18.59
N VAL A 289 -1.55 24.19 -18.69
CA VAL A 289 -0.93 24.86 -19.84
C VAL A 289 0.53 24.43 -19.95
N GLU A 290 1.02 24.24 -21.18
CA GLU A 290 2.43 23.92 -21.42
C GLU A 290 3.32 25.08 -20.93
N GLY A 291 4.23 24.79 -19.98
CA GLY A 291 5.04 25.81 -19.31
C GLY A 291 4.51 26.31 -17.96
N ALA A 292 3.37 25.81 -17.47
CA ALA A 292 2.87 26.17 -16.15
C ALA A 292 3.86 25.80 -15.03
N VAL A 293 4.35 26.80 -14.29
CA VAL A 293 5.29 26.62 -13.18
C VAL A 293 4.51 26.54 -11.86
N PRO A 294 4.55 25.41 -11.12
CA PRO A 294 3.84 25.30 -9.85
C PRO A 294 4.39 26.31 -8.84
N LYS A 295 3.55 27.24 -8.37
CA LYS A 295 3.94 28.13 -7.26
C LYS A 295 3.72 27.40 -5.94
N ILE A 296 4.82 27.16 -5.23
CA ILE A 296 4.79 26.70 -3.85
C ILE A 296 4.62 27.95 -3.01
N PHE A 297 3.40 28.22 -2.53
CA PHE A 297 3.19 29.32 -1.58
C PHE A 297 3.86 28.93 -0.25
N PRO A 298 4.91 29.65 0.19
CA PRO A 298 5.42 29.48 1.52
C PRO A 298 4.34 30.02 2.45
N THR A 299 3.68 29.11 3.18
CA THR A 299 2.76 29.42 4.28
C THR A 299 1.53 30.26 3.90
N CYS A 300 0.57 29.69 3.17
CA CYS A 300 -0.82 30.08 3.39
C CYS A 300 -1.25 29.56 4.77
N SER A 301 -1.24 30.43 5.78
CA SER A 301 -1.93 30.21 7.05
C SER A 301 -3.43 30.25 6.83
N LEU A 302 -3.98 29.24 6.15
CA LEU A 302 -5.40 28.97 6.21
C LEU A 302 -5.66 28.43 7.61
N SER A 303 -5.98 29.32 8.53
CA SER A 303 -6.75 28.99 9.73
C SER A 303 -8.07 28.42 9.25
N ILE A 304 -8.11 27.11 8.98
CA ILE A 304 -9.36 26.39 8.77
C ILE A 304 -10.07 26.48 10.13
N PRO A 305 -11.18 27.24 10.24
CA PRO A 305 -11.91 27.30 11.50
C PRO A 305 -12.32 25.88 11.86
N ASN A 306 -11.99 25.48 13.09
CA ASN A 306 -12.31 24.18 13.62
C ASN A 306 -13.84 23.99 13.55
N PRO A 307 -14.40 23.01 12.81
CA PRO A 307 -15.84 22.90 12.58
C PRO A 307 -16.65 22.51 13.84
N ARG A 308 -16.03 22.57 15.03
CA ARG A 308 -16.64 22.24 16.32
C ARG A 308 -16.96 23.45 17.20
N GLN A 309 -16.54 24.66 16.83
CA GLN A 309 -16.78 25.86 17.63
C GLN A 309 -17.47 26.91 16.76
N GLY A 310 -18.79 27.00 16.87
CA GLY A 310 -19.60 27.96 16.12
C GLY A 310 -20.90 27.40 15.59
N ARG A 311 -21.69 26.72 16.44
CA ARG A 311 -23.13 26.66 16.24
C ARG A 311 -23.70 27.95 16.82
N THR A 312 -23.48 29.07 16.14
CA THR A 312 -24.29 30.26 16.37
C THR A 312 -25.70 29.91 15.94
N GLU A 313 -26.64 30.02 16.87
CA GLU A 313 -28.06 29.90 16.62
C GLU A 313 -28.44 30.98 15.60
N ILE A 314 -28.53 30.59 14.33
CA ILE A 314 -29.29 31.35 13.36
C ILE A 314 -30.74 31.09 13.74
N ALA A 315 -31.35 32.03 14.47
CA ALA A 315 -32.78 32.10 14.66
C ALA A 315 -33.43 32.04 13.28
N MET A 316 -34.12 30.93 13.00
CA MET A 316 -34.92 30.82 11.79
C MET A 316 -36.08 31.82 11.90
N PRO A 317 -36.37 32.62 10.87
CA PRO A 317 -37.56 33.45 10.86
C PRO A 317 -38.80 32.56 10.97
N GLU A 318 -39.70 32.92 11.88
CA GLU A 318 -40.99 32.27 12.11
C GLU A 318 -41.74 32.06 10.78
N THR A 319 -41.74 30.82 10.31
CA THR A 319 -42.67 30.40 9.28
C THR A 319 -44.06 30.32 9.92
N ARG A 320 -44.87 31.34 9.66
CA ARG A 320 -46.33 31.34 9.86
C ARG A 320 -46.91 30.04 9.30
N LEU A 321 -47.20 29.11 10.20
CA LEU A 321 -48.03 27.94 9.93
C LEU A 321 -49.44 28.43 9.60
N LEU A 322 -49.80 28.38 8.33
CA LEU A 322 -51.21 28.39 7.92
C LEU A 322 -51.88 27.16 8.55
N ARG A 323 -52.67 27.42 9.60
CA ARG A 323 -53.54 26.44 10.25
C ARG A 323 -54.47 25.83 9.20
N ARG A 324 -54.30 24.54 8.94
CA ARG A 324 -55.31 23.73 8.24
C ARG A 324 -56.56 23.64 9.12
N PRO A 325 -57.76 23.94 8.61
CA PRO A 325 -58.99 23.76 9.36
C PRO A 325 -59.23 22.27 9.66
N ARG A 326 -59.52 21.98 10.93
CA ARG A 326 -60.02 20.67 11.40
C ARG A 326 -61.37 20.39 10.73
N LEU A 327 -61.41 19.42 9.82
CA LEU A 327 -62.67 18.79 9.42
C LEU A 327 -63.26 18.08 10.64
N ARG A 328 -64.37 18.61 11.16
CA ARG A 328 -65.24 17.92 12.12
C ARG A 328 -65.84 16.72 11.41
N LYS A 329 -65.66 15.52 11.99
CA LYS A 329 -66.51 14.37 11.71
C LYS A 329 -67.86 14.65 12.35
N GLU A 330 -68.88 14.88 11.54
CA GLU A 330 -70.27 14.75 11.95
C GLU A 330 -70.58 13.25 12.02
N SER A 331 -70.96 12.82 13.22
CA SER A 331 -71.57 11.53 13.49
C SER A 331 -73.05 11.62 13.11
N GLU A 332 -73.45 10.93 12.05
CA GLU A 332 -74.85 10.62 11.78
C GLU A 332 -75.29 9.49 12.72
N ASP A 333 -75.93 9.87 13.82
CA ASP A 333 -76.93 9.05 14.49
C ASP A 333 -78.29 9.37 13.84
N LYS A 334 -78.85 8.43 13.08
CA LYS A 334 -80.29 8.39 12.82
C LYS A 334 -80.81 6.96 12.96
N ARG A 335 -81.72 6.89 13.94
CA ARG A 335 -82.72 5.88 14.32
C ARG A 335 -83.22 4.95 13.22
#